data_AF-A0A960H7N7-F1
#
_entry.id   AF-A0A960H7N7-F1
#
_cell.length_a   1.000
_cell.length_b   1.000
_cell.length_c   1.000
_cell.angle_alpha   90.00
_cell.angle_beta   90.00
_cell.angle_gamma   90.00
#
_symmetry.space_group_name_H-M   'P 1'
#
loop_
_entity.id
_entity.type
_entity.pdbx_description
1 polymer ?
#
loop_
_entity_poly.entity_id
_entity_poly.type
_entity_poly.pdbx_seq_one_letter_code
_entity_poly.pdbx_strand_id
1 'polypeptide(L)'
;FHHHEVVGAKMARKRMRALRYSKQMIDDVSQLVYLHLRFHGYGDGRWTDSAVRRYVTDAGPLLNRLHKLVRADCTTRNKRRAARLQANYDDLEQRIEALAAQEDLARVRPDLDGNEIMRILGIPGGPLVGQAWNHLKELRLDRGPLSHEEAEAELLKWWNQNGPPRV
;
A
#
# COMPACT_ATOMS: atom_id res chain seq x y z
N PHE A 1 6.13 -12.46 -19.40
CA PHE A 1 6.50 -13.12 -18.13
C PHE A 1 5.65 -12.54 -17.01
N HIS A 2 4.79 -13.35 -16.39
CA HIS A 2 3.94 -12.91 -15.27
C HIS A 2 4.68 -13.11 -13.94
N HIS A 3 4.50 -12.19 -12.99
CA HIS A 3 4.98 -12.29 -11.60
C HIS A 3 6.51 -12.34 -11.42
N HIS A 4 7.26 -11.77 -12.36
CA HIS A 4 8.71 -11.79 -12.32
C HIS A 4 9.30 -10.81 -11.30
N GLU A 5 8.55 -9.78 -10.90
CA GLU A 5 8.86 -8.90 -9.78
C GLU A 5 8.99 -9.67 -8.45
N VAL A 6 8.14 -10.68 -8.23
CA VAL A 6 8.16 -11.52 -7.02
C VAL A 6 9.40 -12.41 -6.99
N VAL A 7 9.70 -13.05 -8.12
CA VAL A 7 10.88 -13.91 -8.27
C VAL A 7 12.16 -13.08 -8.20
N GLY A 8 12.20 -11.94 -8.90
CA GLY A 8 13.31 -11.00 -8.91
C GLY A 8 13.64 -10.47 -7.51
N ALA A 9 12.63 -10.08 -6.73
CA ALA A 9 12.82 -9.64 -5.35
C ALA A 9 13.43 -10.74 -4.47
N LYS A 10 12.94 -11.99 -4.59
CA LYS A 10 13.50 -13.14 -3.87
C LYS A 10 14.96 -13.41 -4.26
N MET A 11 15.27 -13.32 -5.55
CA MET A 11 16.63 -13.52 -6.07
C MET A 11 17.59 -12.42 -5.58
N ALA A 12 17.19 -11.15 -5.69
CA ALA A 12 17.96 -10.01 -5.20
C ALA A 12 18.27 -10.17 -3.71
N ARG A 13 17.25 -10.48 -2.89
CA ARG A 13 17.39 -10.73 -1.45
C ARG A 13 18.42 -11.80 -1.14
N LYS A 14 18.38 -12.93 -1.86
CA LYS A 14 19.31 -14.06 -1.68
C LYS A 14 20.74 -13.66 -2.02
N ARG A 15 20.94 -12.96 -3.15
CA ARG A 15 22.27 -12.55 -3.62
C ARG A 15 22.90 -11.48 -2.72
N MET A 16 22.13 -10.47 -2.33
CA MET A 16 22.66 -9.43 -1.44
C MET A 16 23.00 -9.96 -0.04
N ARG A 17 22.26 -10.97 0.46
CA ARG A 17 22.65 -11.70 1.69
C ARG A 17 24.01 -12.39 1.54
N ALA A 18 24.25 -13.07 0.42
CA ALA A 18 25.53 -13.72 0.14
C ALA A 18 26.68 -12.71 0.03
N LEU A 19 26.40 -11.51 -0.49
CA LEU A 19 27.34 -10.39 -0.59
C LEU A 19 27.47 -9.59 0.73
N ARG A 20 26.80 -9.99 1.81
CA ARG A 20 26.90 -9.40 3.16
C ARG A 20 26.49 -7.91 3.24
N TYR A 21 25.53 -7.48 2.43
CA TYR A 21 24.90 -6.16 2.61
C TYR A 21 24.12 -6.07 3.93
N SER A 22 23.88 -4.84 4.40
CA SER A 22 23.08 -4.62 5.62
C SER A 22 21.64 -5.09 5.44
N LYS A 23 21.01 -5.53 6.53
CA LYS A 23 19.61 -5.99 6.51
C LYS A 23 18.66 -4.95 5.91
N GLN A 24 18.79 -3.68 6.31
CA GLN A 24 17.98 -2.58 5.80
C GLN A 24 18.10 -2.43 4.28
N MET A 25 19.33 -2.44 3.76
CA MET A 25 19.55 -2.30 2.31
C MET A 25 18.98 -3.48 1.53
N ILE A 26 19.06 -4.69 2.09
CA ILE A 26 18.47 -5.89 1.49
C ILE A 26 16.94 -5.77 1.45
N ASP A 27 16.33 -5.32 2.54
CA ASP A 27 14.88 -5.10 2.61
C ASP A 27 14.43 -4.03 1.62
N ASP A 28 15.10 -2.87 1.59
CA ASP A 28 14.77 -1.75 0.71
C ASP A 28 14.87 -2.12 -0.78
N VAL A 29 15.99 -2.73 -1.19
CA VAL A 29 16.20 -3.10 -2.59
C VAL A 29 15.22 -4.21 -3.01
N SER A 30 14.99 -5.20 -2.15
CA SER A 30 14.02 -6.26 -2.46
C SER A 30 12.60 -5.69 -2.62
N GLN A 31 12.22 -4.72 -1.79
CA GLN A 31 10.91 -4.06 -1.86
C GLN A 31 10.78 -3.21 -3.13
N LEU A 32 11.81 -2.46 -3.51
CA LEU A 32 11.82 -1.70 -4.78
C LEU A 32 11.66 -2.63 -5.98
N VAL A 33 12.38 -3.75 -6.01
CA VAL A 33 12.24 -4.77 -7.06
C VAL A 33 10.86 -5.41 -7.04
N TYR A 34 10.25 -5.62 -5.87
CA TYR A 34 8.90 -6.16 -5.80
C TYR A 34 7.84 -5.19 -6.37
N LEU A 35 8.01 -3.88 -6.14
CA LEU A 35 7.01 -2.88 -6.48
C LEU A 35 7.14 -2.25 -7.87
N HIS A 36 8.31 -2.28 -8.51
CA HIS A 36 8.60 -1.45 -9.70
C HIS A 36 7.63 -1.64 -10.86
N LEU A 37 7.13 -2.86 -11.10
CA LEU A 37 6.21 -3.12 -12.21
C LEU A 37 4.77 -2.74 -11.91
N ARG A 38 4.43 -2.43 -10.65
CA ARG A 38 3.04 -2.20 -10.26
C ARG A 38 2.43 -1.06 -11.05
N PHE A 39 3.22 -0.02 -11.37
CA PHE A 39 2.80 1.10 -12.21
C PHE A 39 2.33 0.68 -13.62
N HIS A 40 2.77 -0.48 -14.13
CA HIS A 40 2.33 -0.97 -15.43
C HIS A 40 0.81 -1.21 -15.41
N GLY A 41 0.09 -0.50 -16.27
CA GLY A 41 -1.38 -0.51 -16.32
C GLY A 41 -2.04 0.73 -15.73
N TYR A 42 -1.27 1.66 -15.13
CA TYR A 42 -1.78 2.96 -14.69
C TYR A 42 -2.45 3.73 -15.84
N GLY A 43 -1.73 3.86 -16.96
CA GLY A 43 -2.16 4.60 -18.14
C GLY A 43 -3.39 4.07 -18.87
N ASP A 44 -3.88 2.88 -18.49
CA ASP A 44 -5.09 2.30 -19.07
C ASP A 44 -6.37 2.78 -18.36
N GLY A 45 -6.25 3.75 -17.44
CA GLY A 45 -7.37 4.35 -16.70
C GLY A 45 -7.95 3.43 -15.61
N ARG A 46 -7.27 2.34 -15.27
CA ARG A 46 -7.79 1.30 -14.36
C ARG A 46 -7.57 1.59 -12.87
N TRP A 47 -6.78 2.60 -12.53
CA TRP A 47 -6.38 2.88 -11.15
C TRP A 47 -7.42 3.74 -10.41
N THR A 48 -8.06 3.14 -9.41
CA THR A 48 -8.89 3.81 -8.42
C THR A 48 -8.03 4.50 -7.36
N ASP A 49 -8.64 5.35 -6.53
CA ASP A 49 -7.93 5.97 -5.40
C ASP A 49 -7.45 4.93 -4.39
N SER A 50 -8.20 3.83 -4.19
CA SER A 50 -7.71 2.67 -3.41
C SER A 50 -6.39 2.10 -3.96
N ALA A 51 -6.28 1.96 -5.29
CA ALA A 51 -5.03 1.50 -5.91
C ALA A 51 -3.87 2.47 -5.64
N VAL A 52 -4.13 3.79 -5.69
CA VAL A 52 -3.12 4.83 -5.38
C VAL A 52 -2.73 4.77 -3.89
N ARG A 53 -3.69 4.69 -2.96
CA ARG A 53 -3.41 4.55 -1.52
C ARG A 53 -2.55 3.34 -1.22
N ARG A 54 -2.89 2.19 -1.81
CA ARG A 54 -2.12 0.95 -1.63
C ARG A 54 -0.73 1.07 -2.24
N TYR A 55 -0.58 1.71 -3.40
CA TYR A 55 0.73 1.98 -3.99
C TYR A 55 1.64 2.80 -3.07
N VAL A 56 1.11 3.90 -2.52
CA VAL A 56 1.85 4.77 -1.59
C VAL A 56 2.16 4.05 -0.28
N THR A 57 1.17 3.36 0.29
CA THR A 57 1.30 2.64 1.57
C THR A 57 2.34 1.52 1.48
N ASP A 58 2.33 0.73 0.40
CA ASP A 58 3.26 -0.38 0.23
C ASP A 58 4.69 0.09 -0.06
N ALA A 59 4.84 1.26 -0.69
CA ALA A 59 6.15 1.89 -0.92
C ALA A 59 6.69 2.56 0.34
N GLY A 60 5.81 3.20 1.13
CA GLY A 60 6.17 3.90 2.37
C GLY A 60 7.36 4.85 2.17
N PRO A 61 8.41 4.78 3.01
CA PRO A 61 9.60 5.61 2.88
C PRO A 61 10.37 5.47 1.55
N LEU A 62 10.09 4.42 0.78
CA LEU A 62 10.76 4.13 -0.49
C LEU A 62 10.08 4.78 -1.69
N LEU A 63 8.92 5.44 -1.53
CA LEU A 63 8.13 6.02 -2.62
C LEU A 63 8.99 6.86 -3.59
N ASN A 64 9.78 7.81 -3.06
CA ASN A 64 10.66 8.65 -3.88
C ASN A 64 11.73 7.86 -4.66
N ARG A 65 12.22 6.75 -4.09
CA ARG A 65 13.18 5.86 -4.79
C ARG A 65 12.47 5.02 -5.84
N LEU A 66 11.26 4.56 -5.54
CA LEU A 66 10.40 3.84 -6.47
C LEU A 66 10.08 4.70 -7.70
N HIS A 67 9.79 5.99 -7.51
CA HIS A 67 9.54 6.91 -8.63
C HIS A 67 10.72 7.03 -9.57
N LYS A 68 11.92 7.20 -9.01
CA LYS A 68 13.16 7.24 -9.80
C LYS A 68 13.40 5.92 -10.53
N LEU A 69 13.18 4.79 -9.85
CA LEU A 69 13.36 3.46 -10.44
C LEU A 69 12.39 3.23 -11.61
N VAL A 70 11.10 3.51 -11.43
CA VAL A 70 10.10 3.27 -12.47
C VAL A 70 10.37 4.16 -13.69
N ARG A 71 10.67 5.46 -13.50
CA ARG A 71 11.03 6.35 -14.60
C ARG A 71 12.27 5.88 -15.36
N ALA A 72 13.24 5.30 -14.67
CA ALA A 72 14.47 4.77 -15.28
C ALA A 72 14.28 3.41 -15.96
N ASP A 73 13.36 2.57 -15.49
CA ASP A 73 13.06 1.25 -16.06
C ASP A 73 12.20 1.36 -17.33
N CYS A 74 11.29 2.33 -17.33
CA CYS A 74 10.38 2.67 -18.40
C CYS A 74 11.05 3.38 -19.60
N THR A 75 11.94 2.67 -20.31
CA THR A 75 12.67 3.22 -21.48
C THR A 75 12.15 2.69 -22.81
N THR A 76 12.14 3.55 -23.83
CA THR A 76 11.79 3.17 -25.20
C THR A 76 12.40 4.13 -26.21
N ARG A 77 12.83 3.63 -27.37
CA ARG A 77 13.28 4.47 -28.50
C ARG A 77 12.12 5.18 -29.20
N ASN A 78 10.88 4.75 -28.97
CA ASN A 78 9.70 5.37 -29.56
C ASN A 78 9.32 6.63 -28.77
N LYS A 79 9.60 7.80 -29.35
CA LYS A 79 9.33 9.11 -28.73
C LYS A 79 7.87 9.28 -28.25
N ARG A 80 6.88 8.81 -29.03
CA ARG A 80 5.46 8.93 -28.67
C ARG A 80 5.12 8.08 -27.43
N ARG A 81 5.65 6.85 -27.38
CA ARG A 81 5.45 5.96 -26.24
C ARG A 81 6.15 6.47 -24.99
N ALA A 82 7.36 7.04 -25.14
CA ALA A 82 8.08 7.67 -24.04
C ALA A 82 7.30 8.87 -23.47
N ALA A 83 6.80 9.77 -24.33
CA ALA A 83 6.02 10.92 -23.91
C ALA A 83 4.75 10.52 -23.15
N ARG A 84 4.00 9.53 -23.66
CA ARG A 84 2.81 9.01 -22.96
C ARG A 84 3.14 8.42 -21.60
N LEU A 85 4.27 7.72 -21.49
CA LEU A 85 4.68 7.08 -20.25
C LEU A 85 5.10 8.10 -19.19
N GLN A 86 5.79 9.17 -19.59
CA GLN A 86 6.10 10.29 -18.71
C GLN A 86 4.83 11.01 -18.25
N ALA A 87 3.91 11.34 -19.18
CA ALA A 87 2.65 12.00 -18.85
C ALA A 87 1.80 11.17 -17.87
N ASN A 88 1.73 9.86 -18.06
CA ASN A 88 1.05 8.95 -17.13
C ASN A 88 1.71 8.94 -15.74
N TYR A 89 3.03 9.09 -15.68
CA TYR A 89 3.74 9.13 -14.40
C TYR A 89 3.52 10.46 -13.68
N ASP A 90 3.56 11.57 -14.43
CA ASP A 90 3.28 12.91 -13.92
C ASP A 90 1.84 13.00 -13.37
N ASP A 91 0.87 12.39 -14.06
CA ASP A 91 -0.52 12.28 -13.60
C ASP A 91 -0.64 11.45 -12.30
N LEU A 92 0.09 10.35 -12.17
CA LEU A 92 0.12 9.60 -10.90
C LEU A 92 0.68 10.43 -9.76
N GLU A 93 1.77 11.17 -9.98
CA GLU A 93 2.36 12.05 -8.94
C GLU A 93 1.36 13.13 -8.51
N GLN A 94 0.65 13.75 -9.46
CA GLN A 94 -0.40 14.72 -9.17
C GLN A 94 -1.56 14.10 -8.36
N ARG A 95 -2.00 12.88 -8.68
CA ARG A 95 -3.04 12.19 -7.91
C ARG A 95 -2.58 11.84 -6.50
N ILE A 96 -1.33 11.42 -6.34
CA ILE A 96 -0.74 11.17 -5.01
C ILE A 96 -0.75 12.46 -4.20
N GLU A 97 -0.33 13.59 -4.77
CA GLU A 97 -0.34 14.89 -4.10
C GLU A 97 -1.76 15.35 -3.74
N ALA A 98 -2.72 15.21 -4.66
CA ALA A 98 -4.12 15.58 -4.43
C ALA A 98 -4.75 14.78 -3.29
N LEU A 99 -4.50 13.46 -3.25
CA LEU A 99 -4.98 12.60 -2.16
C LEU A 99 -4.23 12.91 -0.85
N ALA A 100 -2.91 13.15 -0.89
CA ALA A 100 -2.12 13.51 0.28
C ALA A 100 -2.54 14.86 0.91
N ALA A 101 -3.10 15.77 0.12
CA ALA A 101 -3.66 17.03 0.62
C ALA A 101 -5.00 16.83 1.34
N GLN A 102 -5.76 15.80 0.98
CA GLN A 102 -7.05 15.45 1.61
C GLN A 102 -6.86 14.58 2.85
N GLU A 103 -5.81 13.77 2.89
CA GLU A 103 -5.53 12.82 3.97
C GLU A 103 -4.04 12.48 4.10
N ASP A 104 -3.60 12.02 5.28
CA ASP A 104 -2.22 11.56 5.47
C ASP A 104 -2.00 10.16 4.85
N LEU A 105 -1.65 10.14 3.56
CA LEU A 105 -1.31 8.92 2.83
C LEU A 105 0.00 8.27 3.28
N ALA A 106 0.94 9.02 3.85
CA ALA A 106 2.24 8.49 4.24
C ALA A 106 2.11 7.52 5.43
N ARG A 107 0.99 7.60 6.16
CA ARG A 107 0.71 6.78 7.32
C ARG A 107 -0.78 6.44 7.41
N VAL A 108 -1.31 5.76 6.39
CA VAL A 108 -2.69 5.26 6.42
C VAL A 108 -2.90 4.35 7.64
N ARG A 109 -3.76 4.81 8.54
CA ARG A 109 -4.19 4.13 9.76
C ARG A 109 -5.72 4.01 9.76
N PRO A 110 -6.28 3.01 10.43
CA PRO A 110 -7.71 2.99 10.73
C PRO A 110 -8.18 4.28 11.41
N ASP A 111 -9.45 4.61 11.21
CA ASP A 111 -10.13 5.71 11.88
C ASP A 111 -10.43 5.44 13.37
N LEU A 112 -10.26 4.18 13.82
CA LEU A 112 -10.35 3.77 15.23
C LEU A 112 -9.02 3.20 15.71
N ASP A 113 -8.55 3.64 16.87
CA ASP A 113 -7.34 3.09 17.47
C ASP A 113 -7.61 1.78 18.24
N GLY A 114 -6.54 1.13 18.71
CA GLY A 114 -6.65 -0.14 19.44
C GLY A 114 -7.43 -0.01 20.75
N ASN A 115 -7.37 1.14 21.43
CA ASN A 115 -8.10 1.37 22.68
C ASN A 115 -9.59 1.56 22.43
N GLU A 116 -9.95 2.25 21.36
CA GLU A 116 -11.35 2.39 20.92
C GLU A 116 -11.93 1.04 20.52
N ILE A 117 -11.19 0.25 19.73
CA ILE A 117 -11.60 -1.12 19.37
C ILE A 117 -11.86 -1.97 20.62
N MET A 118 -10.94 -1.94 21.61
CA MET A 118 -11.13 -2.66 22.88
C MET A 118 -12.39 -2.20 23.62
N ARG A 119 -12.64 -0.89 23.66
CA ARG A 119 -13.79 -0.28 24.35
C ARG A 119 -15.12 -0.63 23.69
N ILE A 120 -15.21 -0.49 22.37
CA ILE A 120 -16.42 -0.74 21.57
C ILE A 120 -16.78 -2.22 21.60
N LEU A 121 -15.79 -3.11 21.43
CA LEU A 121 -16.04 -4.55 21.39
C LEU A 121 -16.10 -5.20 22.78
N GLY A 122 -15.68 -4.50 23.84
CA GLY A 122 -15.61 -5.03 25.20
C GLY A 122 -14.60 -6.16 25.36
N ILE A 123 -13.51 -6.15 24.59
CA ILE A 123 -12.49 -7.21 24.58
C ILE A 123 -11.15 -6.72 25.15
N PRO A 124 -10.36 -7.60 25.81
CA PRO A 124 -9.01 -7.25 26.22
C PRO A 124 -8.05 -7.14 25.03
N GLY A 125 -6.91 -6.49 25.26
CA GLY A 125 -5.82 -6.42 24.29
C GLY A 125 -5.34 -7.82 23.88
N GLY A 126 -5.22 -8.05 22.58
CA GLY A 126 -4.79 -9.35 22.06
C GLY A 126 -4.93 -9.49 20.55
N PRO A 127 -4.76 -10.72 20.01
CA PRO A 127 -4.81 -10.99 18.58
C PRO A 127 -6.11 -10.54 17.90
N LEU A 128 -7.25 -10.63 18.60
CA LEU A 128 -8.55 -10.21 18.08
C LEU A 128 -8.61 -8.70 17.80
N VAL A 129 -8.02 -7.88 18.69
CA VAL A 129 -7.90 -6.43 18.47
C VAL A 129 -7.05 -6.15 17.22
N GLY A 130 -5.95 -6.89 17.04
CA GLY A 130 -5.10 -6.76 15.85
C GLY A 130 -5.82 -7.15 14.55
N GLN A 131 -6.67 -8.18 14.57
CA GLN A 131 -7.49 -8.57 13.42
C GLN A 131 -8.51 -7.50 13.07
N ALA A 132 -9.22 -6.95 14.07
CA ALA A 132 -10.17 -5.86 13.88
C ALA A 132 -9.48 -4.61 13.34
N TRP A 133 -8.32 -4.26 13.89
CA TRP A 133 -7.51 -3.14 13.43
C TRP A 133 -7.06 -3.31 11.97
N ASN A 134 -6.59 -4.51 11.60
CA ASN A 134 -6.22 -4.82 10.22
C ASN A 134 -7.42 -4.72 9.28
N HIS A 135 -8.60 -5.20 9.68
CA HIS A 135 -9.82 -5.07 8.90
C HIS A 135 -10.16 -3.59 8.62
N LEU A 136 -10.16 -2.75 9.66
CA LEU A 136 -10.42 -1.32 9.49
C LEU A 136 -9.34 -0.63 8.65
N LYS A 137 -8.09 -1.10 8.70
CA LYS A 137 -7.01 -0.58 7.85
C LYS A 137 -7.26 -0.90 6.38
N GLU A 138 -7.67 -2.13 6.08
CA GLU A 138 -8.02 -2.52 4.72
C GLU A 138 -9.21 -1.72 4.21
N LEU A 139 -10.23 -1.52 5.06
CA LEU A 139 -11.37 -0.67 4.75
C LEU A 139 -10.96 0.77 4.45
N ARG A 140 -10.03 1.32 5.25
CA ARG A 140 -9.46 2.65 5.04
C ARG A 140 -8.72 2.75 3.70
N LEU A 141 -7.96 1.73 3.32
CA LEU A 141 -7.27 1.71 2.02
C LEU A 141 -8.29 1.66 0.87
N ASP A 142 -9.41 0.97 1.04
CA ASP A 142 -10.41 0.81 0.00
C ASP A 142 -11.33 2.01 -0.17
N ARG A 143 -11.86 2.56 0.93
CA ARG A 143 -12.86 3.64 0.91
C ARG A 143 -12.26 5.02 1.20
N GLY A 144 -11.05 5.07 1.78
CA GLY A 144 -10.51 6.29 2.34
C GLY A 144 -11.20 6.70 3.65
N PRO A 145 -11.07 7.98 4.05
CA PRO A 145 -12.04 8.80 4.74
C PRO A 145 -13.23 8.17 5.45
N LEU A 146 -13.19 7.61 6.66
CA LEU A 146 -14.45 7.28 7.35
C LEU A 146 -14.70 8.20 8.54
N SER A 147 -15.96 8.57 8.75
CA SER A 147 -16.36 9.16 10.02
C SER A 147 -16.24 8.13 11.15
N HIS A 148 -16.10 8.62 12.38
CA HIS A 148 -16.02 7.75 13.56
C HIS A 148 -17.22 6.80 13.66
N GLU A 149 -18.44 7.32 13.44
CA GLU A 149 -19.69 6.55 13.49
C GLU A 149 -19.73 5.44 12.42
N GLU A 150 -19.28 5.72 11.20
CA GLU A 150 -19.20 4.72 10.13
C GLU A 150 -18.15 3.65 10.44
N ALA A 151 -16.99 4.05 10.98
CA ALA A 151 -15.93 3.12 11.35
C ALA A 151 -16.38 2.18 12.48
N GLU A 152 -17.12 2.70 13.47
CA GLU A 152 -17.72 1.90 14.54
C GLU A 152 -18.77 0.93 14.00
N ALA A 153 -19.65 1.39 13.11
CA ALA A 153 -20.67 0.54 12.51
C ALA A 153 -20.06 -0.63 11.71
N GLU A 154 -19.03 -0.36 10.91
CA GLU A 154 -18.32 -1.40 10.15
C GLU A 154 -17.52 -2.34 11.06
N LEU A 155 -16.92 -1.83 12.13
CA LEU A 155 -16.25 -2.63 13.16
C LEU A 155 -17.22 -3.65 13.79
N LEU A 156 -18.40 -3.19 14.22
CA LEU A 156 -19.42 -4.03 14.85
C LEU A 156 -19.96 -5.07 13.85
N LYS A 157 -20.20 -4.66 12.61
CA LYS A 157 -20.65 -5.56 11.53
C LYS A 157 -19.63 -6.66 11.26
N TRP A 158 -18.35 -6.32 11.13
CA TRP A 158 -17.28 -7.29 10.96
C TRP A 158 -17.16 -8.22 12.17
N TRP A 159 -17.23 -7.68 13.39
CA TRP A 159 -17.15 -8.46 14.62
C TRP A 159 -18.27 -9.48 14.74
N ASN A 160 -19.50 -9.13 14.37
CA ASN A 160 -20.62 -10.08 14.40
C ASN A 160 -20.45 -11.25 13.41
N GLN A 161 -19.62 -11.09 12.38
CA GLN A 161 -19.36 -12.13 11.36
C GLN A 161 -18.10 -12.96 11.65
N ASN A 162 -17.11 -12.37 12.31
CA ASN A 162 -15.76 -12.94 12.46
C ASN A 162 -15.33 -13.13 13.91
N GLY A 163 -16.06 -12.55 14.86
CA GLY A 163 -15.81 -12.69 16.28
C GLY A 163 -16.09 -14.10 16.78
N PRO A 164 -15.52 -14.47 17.93
CA PRO A 164 -15.84 -15.74 18.56
C PRO A 164 -17.35 -15.82 18.86
N PRO A 165 -17.95 -17.03 18.85
CA PRO A 165 -19.35 -17.20 19.21
C PRO A 165 -19.61 -16.60 20.59
N ARG A 166 -20.71 -15.86 20.71
CA ARG A 166 -21.15 -15.32 22.00
C ARG A 166 -21.53 -16.51 22.89
N VAL A 167 -20.86 -16.64 24.04
CA VAL A 167 -21.14 -17.65 25.07
C VAL A 167 -22.38 -17.24 25.85
#